data_AF-A0A822YLN8-F1
#
_entry.id   AF-A0A822YLN8-F1
#
_cell.length_a   1.000
_cell.length_b   1.000
_cell.length_c   1.000
_cell.angle_alpha   90.00
_cell.angle_beta   90.00
_cell.angle_gamma   90.00
#
_symmetry.space_group_name_H-M   'P 1'
#
loop_
_entity.id
_entity.type
_entity.pdbx_description
1 polymer ?
#
loop_
_entity_poly.entity_id
_entity_poly.type
_entity_poly.pdbx_seq_one_letter_code
_entity_poly.pdbx_strand_id
1 'polypeptide(L)' 'MAEEGGKKVMVAIDESEFSHYALEWTLDNLHNSISTSPLVVFTVQPITDLSYLSAASYGAVHPDLIKSVQEHQQKL' A
#
# COMPACT_ATOMS: atom_id res chain seq x y z
N MET A 1 -2.77 19.92 -29.36
CA MET A 1 -3.69 19.33 -28.36
C MET A 1 -2.83 18.89 -27.19
N ALA A 2 -2.80 19.65 -26.11
CA ALA A 2 -2.19 19.19 -24.87
C ALA A 2 -3.13 18.15 -24.26
N GLU A 3 -2.60 17.02 -23.77
CA GLU A 3 -3.41 16.05 -23.02
C GLU A 3 -4.11 16.77 -21.87
N GLU A 4 -5.44 16.63 -21.81
CA GLU A 4 -6.33 17.29 -20.85
C GLU A 4 -6.31 16.62 -19.45
N GLY A 5 -5.24 15.89 -19.15
CA GLY A 5 -5.00 15.28 -17.84
C GLY A 5 -3.62 15.69 -17.35
N GLY A 6 -3.56 16.49 -16.28
CA GLY A 6 -2.29 16.82 -15.62
C GLY A 6 -1.46 15.57 -15.30
N LYS A 7 -0.15 15.76 -15.10
CA LYS A 7 0.77 14.66 -14.77
C LYS A 7 0.36 14.04 -13.44
N LYS A 8 -0.06 12.78 -13.45
CA LYS A 8 -0.40 12.02 -12.25
C LYS A 8 0.86 11.46 -11.62
N VAL A 9 0.95 11.57 -10.30
CA VAL A 9 2.08 11.05 -9.51
C VAL A 9 1.59 9.89 -8.65
N MET A 10 2.33 8.80 -8.66
CA MET A 10 2.11 7.64 -7.81
C MET A 10 3.42 7.25 -7.15
N VAL A 11 3.37 6.97 -5.85
CA VAL A 11 4.52 6.52 -5.06
C VAL A 11 4.14 5.22 -4.34
N ALA A 12 4.93 4.18 -4.56
CA ALA A 12 4.84 2.95 -3.78
C ALA A 12 5.77 3.06 -2.57
N ILE A 13 5.25 2.79 -1.38
CA ILE A 13 5.97 2.85 -0.11
C ILE A 13 5.83 1.53 0.66
N ASP A 14 6.85 1.18 1.42
CA ASP A 14 6.89 0.06 2.37
C ASP A 14 7.42 0.55 3.73
N GLU A 15 7.59 -0.36 4.69
CA GLU A 15 8.17 -0.06 6.01
C GLU A 15 9.71 0.04 5.98
N SER A 16 10.27 0.69 4.96
CA SER A 16 11.70 0.95 4.86
C SER A 16 12.04 2.44 4.97
N GLU A 17 13.27 2.72 5.42
CA GLU A 17 13.83 4.08 5.44
C GLU A 17 13.89 4.69 4.03
N PHE A 18 14.12 3.86 3.00
CA PHE A 18 14.15 4.31 1.61
C PHE A 18 12.79 4.83 1.14
N SER A 19 11.71 4.16 1.51
CA SER A 19 10.35 4.61 1.20
C SER A 19 10.02 5.95 1.84
N HIS A 20 10.53 6.20 3.06
CA HIS A 20 10.40 7.50 3.71
C HIS A 20 11.09 8.61 2.90
N TYR A 21 12.38 8.45 2.58
CA TYR A 21 13.10 9.44 1.77
C TYR A 21 12.53 9.63 0.37
N ALA A 22 12.06 8.56 -0.26
CA ALA A 22 11.43 8.64 -1.59
C ALA A 22 10.14 9.46 -1.55
N LEU A 23 9.34 9.32 -0.49
CA LEU A 23 8.12 10.10 -0.31
C LEU A 23 8.44 11.58 -0.06
N GLU A 24 9.38 11.89 0.83
CA GLU A 24 9.83 13.28 1.06
C GLU A 24 10.33 13.93 -0.23
N TRP A 25 11.22 13.24 -0.95
CA TRP A 25 11.74 13.72 -2.22
C TRP A 25 10.61 13.97 -3.23
N THR A 26 9.62 13.09 -3.29
CA THR A 26 8.47 13.25 -4.20
C THR A 26 7.67 14.51 -3.85
N LEU A 27 7.39 14.75 -2.57
CA LEU A 27 6.66 15.92 -2.12
C LEU A 27 7.40 17.22 -2.47
N ASP A 28 8.72 17.26 -2.27
CA ASP A 28 9.53 18.44 -2.54
C ASP A 28 9.69 18.72 -4.03
N ASN A 29 9.94 17.68 -4.83
CA ASN A 29 10.35 17.83 -6.22
C ASN A 29 9.19 17.78 -7.21
N LEU A 30 8.09 17.11 -6.86
CA LEU A 30 6.93 16.95 -7.73
C LEU A 30 5.71 17.78 -7.29
N HIS A 31 5.89 18.71 -6.34
CA HIS A 31 4.82 19.57 -5.80
C HIS A 31 3.93 20.19 -6.89
N ASN A 32 4.50 20.68 -7.99
CA ASN A 32 3.74 21.28 -9.10
C ASN A 32 2.80 20.29 -9.81
N SER A 33 3.18 19.02 -9.89
CA SER A 33 2.33 17.98 -10.47
C SER A 33 1.23 17.60 -9.47
N ILE A 34 1.60 17.42 -8.20
CA ILE A 34 0.71 17.02 -7.10
C ILE A 34 -0.32 18.11 -6.76
N SER A 35 0.00 19.39 -6.96
CA SER A 35 -0.95 20.50 -6.75
C SER A 35 -2.08 20.52 -7.78
N THR A 36 -1.86 19.90 -8.94
CA THR A 36 -2.83 19.89 -10.06
C THR A 36 -3.54 18.55 -10.21
N SER A 37 -3.08 17.50 -9.52
CA SER A 37 -3.61 16.14 -9.61
C SER A 37 -3.32 15.36 -8.34
N PRO A 38 -4.24 14.49 -7.86
CA PRO A 38 -4.03 13.74 -6.64
C PRO A 38 -2.74 12.92 -6.65
N LEU A 39 -2.02 12.92 -5.52
CA LEU A 39 -0.96 11.96 -5.25
C LEU A 39 -1.58 10.63 -4.85
N VAL A 40 -1.26 9.57 -5.57
CA VAL A 40 -1.63 8.20 -5.19
C VAL A 40 -0.49 7.57 -4.39
N VAL A 41 -0.76 7.20 -3.15
CA VAL A 41 0.20 6.48 -2.30
C VAL A 41 -0.23 5.02 -2.24
N PHE A 42 0.66 4.12 -2.64
CA PHE A 42 0.44 2.68 -2.57
C PHE A 42 1.32 2.07 -1.49
N THR A 43 0.73 1.50 -0.45
CA THR A 43 1.47 0.87 0.64
C THR A 43 1.63 -0.61 0.38
N VAL A 44 2.87 -1.10 0.38
CA VAL A 44 3.16 -2.54 0.39
C VAL A 44 2.80 -3.07 1.76
N GLN A 45 1.78 -3.92 1.80
CA GLN A 45 1.50 -4.76 2.96
C GLN A 45 2.35 -6.02 2.83
N PRO A 46 3.18 -6.37 3.83
CA PRO A 46 3.90 -7.63 3.81
C PRO A 46 2.92 -8.79 3.58
N ILE A 47 3.31 -9.72 2.73
CA ILE A 47 2.63 -11.01 2.60
C ILE A 47 2.94 -11.75 3.92
N THR A 48 2.13 -11.49 4.95
CA THR A 48 2.13 -12.35 6.13
C THR A 48 1.71 -13.75 5.68
N ASP A 49 2.13 -14.79 6.41
CA ASP A 49 1.72 -16.17 6.10
C ASP A 49 0.19 -16.29 5.99
N LEU A 50 -0.57 -15.35 6.54
CA LEU A 50 -2.03 -15.29 6.54
C LEU A 50 -2.62 -14.30 5.52
N SER A 51 -1.81 -13.69 4.66
CA SER A 51 -2.24 -12.72 3.63
C SER A 51 -3.28 -13.30 2.66
N TYR A 52 -3.25 -14.61 2.44
CA TYR A 52 -4.29 -15.32 1.69
C TYR A 52 -5.68 -15.19 2.33
N LEU A 53 -5.77 -15.03 3.65
CA LEU A 53 -7.05 -14.78 4.33
C LEU A 53 -7.59 -13.40 3.93
N SER A 54 -6.71 -12.40 3.84
CA SER A 54 -7.08 -11.05 3.41
C SER A 54 -7.59 -11.05 1.98
N ALA A 55 -6.91 -11.75 1.08
CA ALA A 55 -7.36 -11.92 -0.30
C ALA A 55 -8.71 -12.68 -0.37
N ALA A 56 -8.85 -13.79 0.35
CA ALA A 56 -10.09 -14.59 0.38
C ALA A 56 -11.29 -13.83 0.96
N SER A 57 -11.04 -12.84 1.82
CA SER A 57 -12.08 -12.02 2.47
C SER A 57 -12.28 -10.66 1.83
N TYR A 58 -11.74 -10.43 0.62
CA TYR A 58 -11.79 -9.14 -0.08
C TYR A 58 -11.32 -7.96 0.79
N GLY A 59 -10.28 -8.18 1.59
CA GLY A 59 -9.71 -7.17 2.50
C GLY A 59 -10.45 -7.02 3.85
N ALA A 60 -11.52 -7.77 4.10
CA ALA A 60 -12.32 -7.70 5.32
C ALA A 60 -12.18 -8.98 6.18
N VAL A 61 -10.97 -9.30 6.63
CA VAL A 61 -10.74 -10.49 7.48
C VAL A 61 -11.27 -10.28 8.89
N HIS A 62 -12.05 -11.24 9.37
CA HIS A 62 -12.48 -11.28 10.77
C HIS A 62 -11.31 -11.71 11.68
N PRO A 63 -11.05 -11.04 12.82
CA PRO A 63 -9.97 -11.41 13.75
C PRO A 63 -10.04 -12.86 14.24
N ASP A 64 -11.25 -13.39 14.46
CA ASP A 64 -11.42 -14.79 14.88
C ASP A 64 -10.97 -15.80 13.81
N LEU A 65 -11.08 -15.43 12.53
CA LEU A 65 -10.58 -16.27 11.43
C LEU A 65 -9.06 -16.39 11.50
N ILE A 66 -8.36 -15.26 11.66
CA ILE A 66 -6.89 -15.20 11.85
C ILE A 66 -6.50 -16.12 13.01
N LYS A 67 -7.17 -15.96 14.15
CA LYS A 67 -6.91 -16.76 15.36
C LYS A 67 -7.10 -18.25 15.12
N SER A 68 -8.22 -18.65 14.51
CA SER A 68 -8.50 -20.08 14.24
C SER A 68 -7.46 -20.73 13.32
N VAL A 69 -6.98 -19.99 12.32
CA VAL A 69 -5.98 -20.47 11.36
C VAL A 69 -4.62 -20.62 12.03
N GLN A 70 -4.23 -19.65 12.86
CA GLN A 70 -3.00 -19.74 13.67
C GLN A 70 -3.03 -20.94 14.63
N GLU A 71 -4.15 -21.15 15.33
CA GLU A 71 -4.33 -22.29 16.23
C GLU A 71 -4.29 -23.63 15.51
N HIS A 72 -4.79 -23.70 14.27
CA HIS A 72 -4.71 -24.91 13.45
C HIS A 72 -3.28 -25.22 13.01
N GLN A 73 -2.53 -24.21 12.55
CA GLN A 73 -1.13 -24.38 12.13
C GLN A 73 -0.21 -24.83 13.25
N GLN A 74 -0.44 -24.38 14.50
CA GLN A 74 0.36 -24.80 15.66
C GLN A 74 0.11 -26.26 16.11
N LYS A 75 -0.98 -26.89 15.65
CA LYS A 75 -1.34 -28.27 15.99
C LYS A 75 -0.82 -29.30 14.98
N LEU A 76 -0.33 -28.85 13.83
CA LEU A 76 0.29 -29.66 12.79
C LEU A 76 1.79 -29.83 13.07
#